data_AF-A0A9Q1J308-F1
#
_entry.id   AF-A0A9Q1J308-F1
#
_cell.length_a   1.000
_cell.length_b   1.000
_cell.length_c   1.000
_cell.angle_alpha   90.00
_cell.angle_beta   90.00
_cell.angle_gamma   90.00
#
_symmetry.space_group_name_H-M   'P 1'
#
loop_
_entity.id
_entity.type
_entity.pdbx_description
1 polymer ?
#
loop_
_entity_poly.entity_id
_entity_poly.type
_entity_poly.pdbx_seq_one_letter_code
_entity_poly.pdbx_strand_id
1 'polypeptide(L)'
;MENDWWIKKASEIQHHADTNNSHAFYDAIKSIYGPQRKNITPVRSADGATLYKDKQQIPDRWVEHFNTLLNTSHPTQTDILSDLPCLPLVNLLDFLPSFSEVRIGRASVAFGRLKSRVFQNRNLPR
;
A
#
# COMPACT_ATOMS: atom_id res chain seq x y z
N MET A 1 7.89 17.88 39.55
CA MET A 1 7.39 16.50 39.66
C MET A 1 6.63 16.07 38.41
N GLU A 2 5.52 16.72 38.03
CA GLU A 2 4.78 16.36 36.81
C GLU A 2 5.58 16.66 35.53
N ASN A 3 6.32 17.76 35.49
CA ASN A 3 7.17 18.14 34.34
C ASN A 3 8.42 17.25 34.17
N ASP A 4 9.01 16.77 35.27
CA ASP A 4 10.23 15.94 35.23
C ASP A 4 9.98 14.59 34.53
N TRP A 5 8.77 14.06 34.67
CA TRP A 5 8.36 12.83 34.01
C TRP A 5 8.24 13.04 32.48
N TRP A 6 7.61 14.13 32.05
CA TRP A 6 7.48 14.48 30.63
C TRP A 6 8.84 14.71 29.96
N ILE A 7 9.75 15.40 30.64
CA ILE A 7 11.11 15.64 30.15
C ILE A 7 11.87 14.32 29.96
N LYS A 8 11.79 13.39 30.92
CA LYS A 8 12.41 12.07 30.79
C LYS A 8 11.81 11.26 29.65
N LYS A 9 10.48 11.27 29.50
CA LYS A 9 9.79 10.56 28.40
C LYS A 9 10.14 11.13 27.03
N ALA A 10 10.25 12.45 26.90
CA ALA A 10 10.68 13.09 25.66
C ALA A 10 12.13 12.70 25.28
N SER A 11 13.04 12.67 26.27
CA SER A 11 14.43 12.25 26.05
C SER A 11 14.54 10.78 25.61
N GLU A 12 13.73 9.90 26.19
CA GLU A 12 13.67 8.47 25.84
C GLU A 12 13.19 8.27 24.38
N ILE A 13 12.10 8.95 24.01
CA ILE A 13 11.54 8.90 22.64
C ILE A 13 12.56 9.44 21.63
N GLN A 14 13.22 10.57 21.94
CA GLN A 14 14.25 11.14 21.07
C GLN A 14 15.42 10.18 20.87
N HIS A 15 15.90 9.54 21.95
CA HIS A 15 16.98 8.56 21.87
C HIS A 15 16.62 7.36 20.97
N HIS A 16 15.37 6.88 21.01
CA HIS A 16 14.91 5.81 20.12
C HIS A 16 14.84 6.24 18.66
N ALA A 17 14.47 7.49 18.38
CA ALA A 17 14.51 8.04 17.03
C ALA A 17 15.94 8.16 16.50
N ASP A 18 16.86 8.69 17.32
CA ASP A 18 18.27 8.89 16.96
C ASP A 18 19.00 7.56 16.70
N THR A 19 18.60 6.50 17.41
CA THR A 19 19.14 5.13 17.23
C THR A 19 18.42 4.33 16.14
N ASN A 20 17.47 4.94 15.42
CA ASN A 20 16.62 4.30 14.40
C ASN A 20 15.89 3.04 14.89
N ASN A 21 15.58 2.99 16.19
CA ASN A 21 14.86 1.88 16.81
C ASN A 21 13.36 2.17 16.80
N SER A 22 12.74 1.94 15.64
CA SER A 22 11.32 2.22 15.41
C SER A 22 10.41 1.47 16.39
N HIS A 23 10.73 0.22 16.74
CA HIS A 23 9.92 -0.58 17.67
C HIS A 23 9.86 0.08 19.06
N ALA A 24 11.01 0.41 19.65
CA ALA A 24 11.08 1.03 20.97
C ALA A 24 10.48 2.45 20.97
N PHE A 25 10.65 3.20 19.87
CA PHE A 25 10.00 4.49 19.69
C PHE A 25 8.47 4.41 19.75
N TYR A 26 7.88 3.46 19.02
CA TYR A 26 6.43 3.25 19.01
C TYR A 26 5.91 2.80 20.38
N ASP A 27 6.63 1.91 21.07
CA ASP A 27 6.25 1.46 22.42
C ASP A 27 6.29 2.61 23.45
N ALA A 28 7.34 3.44 23.40
CA ALA A 28 7.48 4.60 24.28
C ALA A 28 6.33 5.60 24.07
N ILE A 29 5.95 5.90 22.83
CA ILE A 29 4.80 6.74 22.50
C ILE A 29 3.50 6.11 23.01
N LYS A 30 3.31 4.81 22.76
CA LYS A 30 2.10 4.09 23.19
C LYS A 30 1.89 4.12 24.71
N SER A 31 2.98 4.16 25.48
CA SER A 31 2.91 4.28 26.95
C SER A 31 2.28 5.59 27.44
N ILE A 32 2.32 6.65 26.63
CA ILE A 32 1.78 7.98 26.97
C ILE A 32 0.26 8.04 26.74
N TYR A 33 -0.22 7.43 25.65
CA TYR A 33 -1.62 7.53 25.22
C TYR A 33 -2.61 6.68 26.05
N GLY A 34 -2.12 5.94 27.05
CA GLY A 34 -2.95 5.12 27.94
C GLY A 34 -3.58 3.91 27.24
N PRO A 35 -4.59 3.26 27.86
CA PRO A 35 -5.26 2.10 27.28
C PRO A 35 -5.95 2.46 25.97
N GLN A 36 -5.39 2.01 24.85
CA GLN A 36 -6.01 2.20 23.54
C GLN A 36 -7.31 1.40 23.48
N ARG A 37 -8.45 2.12 23.42
CA ARG A 37 -9.75 1.48 23.19
C ARG A 37 -9.72 0.82 21.82
N LYS A 38 -9.87 -0.51 21.79
CA LYS A 38 -10.06 -1.25 20.55
C LYS A 38 -11.47 -0.98 20.08
N ASN A 39 -11.64 0.08 19.30
CA ASN A 39 -12.91 0.34 18.63
C ASN A 39 -13.05 -0.72 17.53
N ILE A 40 -13.88 -1.71 17.77
CA ILE A 40 -14.27 -2.69 16.76
C ILE A 40 -15.29 -1.99 15.87
N THR A 41 -14.95 -1.84 14.59
CA THR A 41 -15.90 -1.31 13.60
C THR A 41 -16.82 -2.46 13.18
N PRO A 42 -18.13 -2.39 13.46
CA PRO A 42 -19.03 -3.48 13.15
C PRO A 42 -19.25 -3.60 11.64
N VAL A 43 -19.37 -4.84 11.15
CA VAL A 43 -19.47 -5.16 9.72
C VAL A 43 -20.83 -5.79 9.44
N ARG A 44 -21.48 -5.44 8.32
CA ARG A 44 -22.75 -6.04 7.93
C ARG A 44 -22.55 -7.35 7.13
N SER A 45 -23.53 -8.23 7.23
CA SER A 45 -23.69 -9.39 6.35
C SER A 45 -23.83 -8.96 4.88
N ALA A 46 -23.58 -9.89 3.94
CA ALA A 46 -23.75 -9.66 2.50
C ALA A 46 -25.16 -9.15 2.17
N ASP A 47 -26.19 -9.71 2.81
CA ASP A 47 -27.59 -9.32 2.62
C ASP A 47 -27.99 -8.06 3.41
N GLY A 48 -27.08 -7.48 4.19
CA GLY A 48 -27.32 -6.29 4.99
C GLY A 48 -28.18 -6.49 6.26
N ALA A 49 -28.76 -7.68 6.46
CA ALA A 49 -29.67 -7.97 7.57
C ALA A 49 -28.99 -8.04 8.95
N THR A 50 -27.81 -8.64 9.02
CA THR A 50 -27.09 -8.89 10.29
C THR A 50 -25.91 -7.93 10.45
N LEU A 51 -25.70 -7.40 11.65
CA LEU A 51 -24.55 -6.56 12.00
C LEU A 51 -23.61 -7.32 12.97
N TYR A 52 -22.44 -7.69 12.48
CA TYR A 52 -21.40 -8.36 13.26
C TYR A 52 -20.63 -7.36 14.10
N LYS A 53 -20.65 -7.56 15.42
CA LYS A 53 -19.89 -6.78 16.42
C LYS A 53 -18.78 -7.59 17.09
N ASP A 54 -18.82 -8.91 16.94
CA ASP A 54 -17.87 -9.81 17.56
C ASP A 54 -16.54 -9.83 16.80
N LYS A 55 -15.45 -9.85 17.57
CA LYS A 55 -14.08 -9.81 17.02
C LYS A 55 -13.75 -11.02 16.13
N GLN A 56 -14.41 -12.15 16.34
CA GLN A 56 -14.22 -13.38 15.56
C GLN A 56 -15.06 -13.40 14.28
N GLN A 57 -16.26 -12.85 14.32
CA GLN A 57 -17.18 -12.87 13.17
C GLN A 57 -16.78 -11.87 12.07
N ILE A 58 -16.10 -10.78 12.44
CA ILE A 58 -15.61 -9.77 11.49
C ILE A 58 -14.59 -10.35 10.50
N PRO A 59 -13.51 -11.05 10.92
CA PRO A 59 -12.58 -11.64 9.97
C PRO A 59 -13.24 -12.71 9.09
N ASP A 60 -14.13 -13.55 9.64
CA ASP A 60 -14.87 -14.54 8.85
C ASP A 60 -15.70 -13.86 7.74
N ARG A 61 -16.36 -12.74 8.07
CA ARG A 61 -17.11 -11.94 7.10
C ARG A 61 -16.21 -11.33 6.02
N TRP A 62 -14.99 -10.91 6.36
CA TRP A 62 -14.02 -10.44 5.37
C TRP A 62 -13.57 -11.55 4.43
N VAL A 63 -13.30 -12.74 4.95
CA VAL A 63 -12.93 -13.91 4.14
C VAL A 63 -14.03 -14.22 3.13
N GLU A 64 -15.29 -14.28 3.59
CA GLU A 64 -16.44 -14.47 2.72
C GLU A 64 -16.53 -13.38 1.63
N HIS A 65 -16.46 -12.10 2.02
CA HIS A 65 -16.56 -10.98 1.08
C HIS A 65 -15.48 -11.02 -0.01
N PHE A 66 -14.22 -11.24 0.37
CA PHE A 66 -13.12 -11.29 -0.58
C PHE A 66 -13.15 -12.54 -1.46
N ASN A 67 -13.61 -13.67 -0.92
CA ASN A 67 -13.81 -14.87 -1.74
C ASN A 67 -14.84 -14.59 -2.85
N THR A 68 -15.97 -13.99 -2.52
CA THR A 68 -16.96 -13.61 -3.53
C THR A 68 -16.40 -12.55 -4.49
N LEU A 69 -15.69 -11.54 -4.00
CA LEU A 69 -15.22 -10.45 -4.87
C LEU A 69 -14.10 -10.88 -5.84
N LEU A 70 -13.15 -11.69 -5.38
CA LEU A 70 -11.94 -12.03 -6.14
C LEU A 70 -12.01 -13.37 -6.85
N ASN A 71 -12.75 -14.34 -6.30
CA ASN A 71 -12.83 -15.69 -6.85
C ASN A 71 -14.13 -15.95 -7.64
N THR A 72 -14.89 -14.90 -7.97
CA THR A 72 -16.01 -15.04 -8.91
C THR A 72 -15.46 -15.28 -10.32
N SER A 73 -15.68 -16.47 -10.85
CA SER A 73 -15.42 -16.76 -12.25
C SER A 73 -16.45 -16.03 -13.12
N HIS A 74 -16.04 -14.94 -13.74
CA HIS A 74 -16.82 -14.36 -14.83
C HIS A 74 -16.67 -15.26 -16.05
N PRO A 75 -17.75 -15.67 -16.73
CA PRO A 75 -17.63 -16.36 -17.99
C PRO A 75 -16.92 -15.41 -18.95
N THR A 76 -15.66 -15.72 -19.28
CA THR A 76 -14.92 -15.00 -20.31
C THR A 76 -15.65 -15.21 -21.62
N GLN A 77 -16.36 -14.17 -22.07
CA GLN A 77 -16.96 -14.15 -23.40
C GLN A 77 -15.80 -14.12 -24.39
N THR A 78 -15.51 -15.26 -25.00
CA THR A 78 -14.39 -15.45 -25.95
C THR A 78 -14.48 -14.52 -27.15
N ASP A 79 -15.70 -14.08 -27.48
CA ASP A 79 -15.98 -13.15 -28.56
C ASP A 79 -15.30 -11.78 -28.35
N ILE A 80 -15.21 -11.32 -27.10
CA ILE A 80 -14.56 -10.04 -26.77
C ILE A 80 -13.05 -10.12 -27.03
N LEU A 81 -12.44 -11.28 -26.76
CA LEU A 81 -11.01 -11.49 -26.98
C LEU A 81 -10.67 -11.46 -28.47
N SER A 82 -11.53 -12.01 -29.33
CA SER A 82 -11.37 -11.92 -30.79
C SER A 82 -11.53 -10.51 -31.34
N ASP A 83 -12.29 -9.66 -30.65
CA ASP A 83 -12.52 -8.26 -31.06
C ASP A 83 -11.41 -7.30 -30.57
N LEU A 84 -10.51 -7.74 -29.68
CA LEU A 84 -9.42 -6.89 -29.21
C LEU A 84 -8.38 -6.64 -30.31
N PRO A 85 -8.03 -5.38 -30.59
CA PRO A 85 -6.99 -5.08 -31.57
C PRO A 85 -5.64 -5.58 -31.07
N CYS A 86 -4.94 -6.35 -31.90
CA CYS A 86 -3.57 -6.75 -31.64
C CYS A 86 -2.68 -5.50 -31.66
N LEU A 87 -2.08 -5.16 -30.52
CA LEU A 87 -1.13 -4.05 -30.43
C LEU A 87 0.18 -4.43 -31.12
N PRO A 88 0.85 -3.48 -31.80
CA PRO A 88 2.14 -3.74 -32.41
C PRO A 88 3.15 -4.20 -31.34
N LEU A 89 3.98 -5.17 -31.72
CA LEU A 89 5.03 -5.67 -30.83
C LEU A 89 6.04 -4.54 -30.55
N VAL A 90 6.18 -4.17 -29.27
CA VAL A 90 7.12 -3.14 -28.83
C VAL A 90 8.33 -3.81 -28.19
N ASN A 91 9.36 -4.08 -28.98
CA ASN A 91 10.62 -4.70 -28.52
C ASN A 91 11.49 -3.76 -27.67
N LEU A 92 10.97 -2.58 -27.30
CA LEU A 92 11.69 -1.53 -26.59
C LEU A 92 12.32 -2.03 -25.27
N LEU A 93 11.61 -2.95 -24.61
CA LEU A 93 11.97 -3.52 -23.32
C LEU A 93 12.87 -4.75 -23.44
N ASP A 94 13.04 -5.29 -24.66
CA ASP A 94 13.92 -6.42 -24.93
C ASP A 94 15.39 -5.99 -25.05
N PHE A 95 15.63 -4.70 -25.28
CA PHE A 95 16.97 -4.13 -25.33
C PHE A 95 17.47 -3.75 -23.94
N LEU A 96 18.78 -3.95 -23.73
CA LEU A 96 19.46 -3.50 -22.52
C LEU A 96 19.22 -1.98 -22.30
N PRO A 97 18.86 -1.57 -21.08
CA PRO A 97 18.60 -0.16 -20.80
C PRO A 97 19.88 0.65 -20.97
N SER A 98 19.75 1.83 -21.57
CA SER A 98 20.89 2.74 -21.74
C SER A 98 21.37 3.28 -20.39
N PHE A 99 22.65 3.65 -20.30
CA PHE A 99 23.21 4.25 -19.08
C PHE A 99 22.43 5.50 -18.62
N SER A 100 21.93 6.30 -19.57
CA SER A 100 21.05 7.44 -19.30
C SER A 100 19.73 7.02 -18.63
N GLU A 101 19.08 5.96 -19.11
CA GLU A 101 17.83 5.46 -18.54
C GLU A 101 18.02 4.89 -17.14
N VAL A 102 19.09 4.12 -16.93
CA VAL A 102 19.41 3.60 -15.60
C VAL A 102 19.67 4.74 -14.62
N ARG A 103 20.43 5.76 -15.03
CA ARG A 103 20.70 6.94 -14.19
C ARG A 103 19.42 7.71 -13.84
N ILE A 104 18.50 7.86 -14.79
CA ILE A 104 17.23 8.55 -14.55
C ILE A 104 16.28 7.69 -13.71
N GLY A 105 16.27 6.37 -13.91
CA GLY A 105 15.51 5.43 -13.07
C GLY A 105 15.96 5.51 -11.62
N ARG A 106 17.28 5.51 -11.37
CA ARG A 106 17.85 5.69 -10.02
C ARG A 106 17.46 7.04 -9.40
N ALA A 107 17.51 8.13 -10.17
CA ALA A 107 17.07 9.44 -9.70
C ALA A 107 15.56 9.48 -9.39
N SER A 108 14.74 8.79 -10.18
CA SER A 108 13.28 8.73 -9.99
C SER A 108 12.88 7.91 -8.75
N VAL A 109 13.68 6.91 -8.37
CA VAL A 109 13.49 6.14 -7.13
C VAL A 109 13.93 6.97 -5.92
N ALA A 110 14.99 7.76 -6.04
CA ALA A 110 15.51 8.60 -4.94
C ALA A 110 14.66 9.86 -4.67
N PHE A 111 14.05 10.46 -5.69
CA PHE A 111 13.35 11.75 -5.57
C PHE A 111 11.82 11.67 -5.78
N GLY A 112 11.25 10.47 -5.84
CA GLY A 112 9.87 10.26 -6.26
C GLY A 112 9.69 10.43 -7.77
N ARG A 113 8.58 9.92 -8.32
CA ARG A 113 8.32 9.85 -9.77
C ARG A 113 8.61 11.18 -10.46
N LEU A 114 9.73 11.26 -11.19
CA LEU A 114 9.99 12.38 -12.10
C LEU A 114 8.94 12.34 -13.21
N LYS A 115 8.32 13.50 -13.51
CA LYS A 115 7.23 13.62 -14.49
C LYS A 115 7.63 12.95 -15.83
N SER A 116 6.64 12.38 -16.52
CA SER A 116 6.77 11.49 -17.69
C SER A 116 7.52 12.05 -18.92
N ARG A 117 8.08 13.26 -18.86
CA ARG A 117 8.83 13.91 -19.96
C ARG A 117 10.07 13.11 -20.40
N VAL A 118 10.61 12.24 -19.55
CA VAL A 118 11.81 11.46 -19.88
C VAL A 118 11.55 10.42 -20.97
N PHE A 119 10.34 9.86 -21.04
CA PHE A 119 10.01 8.80 -21.99
C PHE A 119 9.52 9.31 -23.36
N GLN A 120 9.43 10.63 -23.55
CA GLN A 120 8.94 11.22 -24.82
C GLN A 120 10.02 11.34 -25.91
N ASN A 121 11.29 11.02 -25.62
CA ASN A 121 12.40 11.11 -26.57
C ASN A 121 12.77 9.76 -27.19
N ARG A 122 11.78 9.09 -27.77
CA ARG A 122 12.05 8.12 -28.83
C ARG A 122 11.10 8.48 -29.95
N ASN A 123 11.63 8.90 -31.10
CA ASN A 123 10.87 9.20 -32.30
C ASN A 123 9.91 8.04 -32.59
N LEU A 124 8.63 8.22 -32.27
CA LEU A 124 7.56 7.35 -32.69
C LEU A 124 7.26 7.72 -34.16
N PRO A 125 7.44 6.84 -35.15
CA PRO A 125 6.74 7.02 -36.42
C PRO A 125 5.23 7.00 -36.13
N ARG A 126 4.50 7.97 -36.70
CA ARG A 126 3.03 8.02 -36.66
C ARG A 126 2.43 6.79 -37.34
#